data_AF-A0A8X7WA16-F1
#
_entry.id   AF-A0A8X7WA16-F1
#
_cell.length_a   1.000
_cell.length_b   1.000
_cell.length_c   1.000
_cell.angle_alpha   90.00
_cell.angle_beta   90.00
_cell.angle_gamma   90.00
#
_symmetry.space_group_name_H-M   'P 1'
#
loop_
_entity.id
_entity.type
_entity.pdbx_description
1 polymer ?
#
loop_
_entity_poly.entity_id
_entity_poly.type
_entity_poly.pdbx_seq_one_letter_code
_entity_poly.pdbx_strand_id
1 'polypeptide(L)'
;MPIISRASSSTNNNNKSSIPSSSRIGGRLCVWPGWRHLCLRKSLLYGVMWLFSMPLKTLRGARKTLKITHFCSISNMPSSLKIELVACSKENYAYILHDEDTGTVGVVDPSEAAPVIEALSRKNWNLTYILNTHHHDDHIGGNAELKARYGAKVIGSAVDKDRIPGIDILLKESDKWMFAGHEVRVIDTPGHTQGL
;
A
#
# COMPACT_ATOMS: atom_id res chain seq x y z
N MET A 1 18.78 61.78 21.98
CA MET A 1 19.33 62.51 20.81
C MET A 1 19.11 61.66 19.56
N PRO A 2 18.34 62.13 18.55
CA PRO A 2 18.00 61.32 17.36
C PRO A 2 18.59 61.88 16.06
N ILE A 3 19.41 61.09 15.35
CA ILE A 3 20.12 61.39 14.08
C ILE A 3 20.37 60.05 13.33
N ILE A 4 20.18 59.85 12.01
CA ILE A 4 19.50 60.64 10.97
C ILE A 4 18.88 59.72 9.89
N SER A 5 17.83 60.20 9.25
CA SER A 5 17.11 59.68 8.06
C SER A 5 17.95 59.60 6.77
N ARG A 6 17.70 58.61 5.89
CA ARG A 6 17.52 58.89 4.44
C ARG A 6 16.81 57.79 3.65
N ALA A 7 16.04 58.21 2.65
CA ALA A 7 15.39 57.38 1.64
C ALA A 7 15.81 57.80 0.22
N SER A 8 15.72 56.88 -0.74
CA SER A 8 15.68 57.13 -2.20
C SER A 8 15.21 55.84 -2.90
N SER A 9 13.95 55.76 -3.33
CA SER A 9 13.51 56.03 -4.72
C SER A 9 14.19 55.13 -5.77
N SER A 10 13.54 54.06 -6.22
CA SER A 10 12.58 54.07 -7.34
C SER A 10 13.25 54.25 -8.72
N THR A 11 13.28 53.16 -9.49
CA THR A 11 13.04 53.21 -10.94
C THR A 11 12.13 52.05 -11.37
N ASN A 12 11.35 52.35 -12.39
CA ASN A 12 10.26 51.56 -12.95
C ASN A 12 10.77 50.71 -14.13
N ASN A 13 10.20 49.54 -14.40
CA ASN A 13 10.05 49.14 -15.80
C ASN A 13 8.84 48.24 -16.05
N ASN A 14 8.02 48.67 -16.99
CA ASN A 14 6.88 47.92 -17.51
C ASN A 14 7.36 46.81 -18.45
N ASN A 15 6.60 45.73 -18.55
CA ASN A 15 6.30 45.19 -19.88
C ASN A 15 4.93 44.50 -19.93
N LYS A 16 4.10 44.95 -20.87
CA LYS A 16 2.82 44.32 -21.26
C LYS A 16 2.94 43.92 -22.73
N SER A 17 2.63 42.67 -23.05
CA SER A 17 2.27 42.21 -24.40
C SER A 17 1.47 40.91 -24.25
N SER A 18 0.13 40.94 -24.33
CA SER A 18 -0.72 41.11 -25.52
C SER A 18 -0.93 39.80 -26.29
N ILE A 19 -2.13 39.23 -26.10
CA ILE A 19 -2.75 38.16 -26.89
C ILE A 19 -2.98 38.64 -28.34
N PRO A 20 -2.93 37.74 -29.33
CA PRO A 20 -3.93 37.79 -30.40
C PRO A 20 -4.69 36.47 -30.57
N SER A 21 -5.88 36.59 -31.17
CA SER A 21 -6.90 35.55 -31.27
C SER A 21 -7.07 35.00 -32.69
N SER A 22 -7.71 33.83 -32.78
CA SER A 22 -8.84 33.51 -33.70
C SER A 22 -8.68 32.53 -34.88
N SER A 23 -9.82 31.89 -35.16
CA SER A 23 -10.34 31.34 -36.43
C SER A 23 -9.84 29.98 -37.00
N ARG A 24 -10.71 28.98 -36.74
CA ARG A 24 -11.15 27.83 -37.57
C ARG A 24 -10.81 27.87 -39.08
N ILE A 25 -10.38 26.72 -39.64
CA ILE A 25 -10.80 26.19 -40.97
C ILE A 25 -10.81 24.65 -40.94
N GLY A 26 -11.84 24.01 -41.53
CA GLY A 26 -11.79 22.62 -42.05
C GLY A 26 -11.89 21.47 -41.01
N GLY A 27 -12.83 20.52 -41.06
CA GLY A 27 -13.87 20.26 -42.06
C GLY A 27 -13.66 18.93 -42.81
N ARG A 28 -13.90 17.79 -42.14
CA ARG A 28 -14.16 16.52 -42.83
C ARG A 28 -15.03 15.58 -42.00
N LEU A 29 -16.32 15.53 -42.37
CA LEU A 29 -17.30 14.60 -41.83
C LEU A 29 -17.32 13.35 -42.73
N CYS A 30 -16.79 12.22 -42.28
CA CYS A 30 -16.90 10.96 -43.02
C CYS A 30 -18.27 10.32 -42.76
N VAL A 31 -19.19 10.53 -43.70
CA VAL A 31 -20.48 9.82 -43.75
C VAL A 31 -20.27 8.49 -44.46
N TRP A 32 -20.62 7.37 -43.82
CA TRP A 32 -20.84 6.08 -44.50
C TRP A 32 -22.27 5.59 -44.18
N PRO A 33 -23.03 5.15 -45.20
CA PRO A 33 -24.45 4.81 -45.03
C PRO A 33 -24.63 3.41 -44.44
N GLY A 34 -25.75 3.21 -43.74
CA GLY A 34 -26.06 1.93 -43.08
C GLY A 34 -26.71 0.90 -44.02
N TRP A 35 -26.72 -0.35 -43.56
CA TRP A 35 -27.61 -1.38 -44.08
C TRP A 35 -28.33 -2.12 -42.94
N ARG A 36 -29.59 -2.46 -43.21
CA ARG A 36 -30.51 -3.20 -42.36
C ARG A 36 -31.21 -4.26 -43.21
N HIS A 37 -31.91 -5.17 -42.53
CA HIS A 37 -32.58 -6.39 -43.02
C HIS A 37 -31.63 -7.60 -43.14
N LEU A 38 -31.77 -8.66 -42.33
CA LEU A 38 -32.95 -9.47 -41.98
C LEU A 38 -33.43 -10.34 -43.15
N CYS A 39 -33.07 -11.63 -43.10
CA CYS A 39 -33.74 -12.68 -43.87
C CYS A 39 -34.04 -13.88 -42.97
N LEU A 40 -35.15 -14.56 -43.25
CA LEU A 40 -35.82 -15.47 -42.31
C LEU A 40 -35.81 -16.94 -42.77
N ARG A 41 -35.61 -17.84 -41.78
CA ARG A 41 -36.34 -19.11 -41.56
C ARG A 41 -36.15 -20.34 -42.49
N LYS A 42 -36.33 -21.51 -41.81
CA LYS A 42 -36.70 -22.88 -42.26
C LYS A 42 -35.59 -23.76 -42.89
N SER A 43 -35.65 -25.11 -42.81
CA SER A 43 -36.15 -26.06 -41.79
C SER A 43 -35.91 -27.54 -42.23
N LEU A 44 -35.89 -28.47 -41.26
CA LEU A 44 -36.39 -29.87 -41.34
C LEU A 44 -35.60 -31.02 -42.06
N LEU A 45 -35.44 -32.15 -41.32
CA LEU A 45 -35.39 -33.60 -41.72
C LEU A 45 -34.17 -34.14 -42.53
N TYR A 46 -33.80 -35.43 -42.55
CA TYR A 46 -33.91 -36.67 -41.72
C TYR A 46 -32.60 -37.46 -42.10
N GLY A 47 -31.86 -38.19 -41.27
CA GLY A 47 -32.25 -39.38 -40.49
C GLY A 47 -31.84 -40.69 -41.20
N VAL A 48 -30.78 -41.39 -40.75
CA VAL A 48 -30.56 -42.84 -41.00
C VAL A 48 -30.00 -43.49 -39.72
N MET A 49 -30.53 -44.67 -39.43
CA MET A 49 -30.29 -45.49 -38.25
C MET A 49 -29.20 -46.54 -38.54
N TRP A 50 -28.26 -46.74 -37.61
CA TRP A 50 -27.44 -47.97 -37.58
C TRP A 50 -27.49 -48.57 -36.18
N LEU A 51 -27.82 -49.86 -36.12
CA LEU A 51 -28.08 -50.65 -34.91
C LEU A 51 -26.87 -51.52 -34.55
N PHE A 52 -26.96 -52.15 -33.37
CA PHE A 52 -26.02 -53.11 -32.78
C PHE A 52 -24.71 -52.49 -32.23
N SER A 53 -24.40 -52.53 -30.93
CA SER A 53 -24.63 -53.64 -29.99
C SER A 53 -24.60 -53.18 -28.52
N MET A 54 -25.38 -53.84 -27.65
CA MET A 54 -25.19 -53.87 -26.18
C MET A 54 -25.06 -55.34 -25.77
N PRO A 55 -24.17 -55.70 -24.82
CA PRO A 55 -24.50 -55.66 -23.38
C PRO A 55 -23.28 -55.17 -22.53
N LEU A 56 -23.25 -55.06 -21.20
CA LEU A 56 -24.05 -55.65 -20.12
C LEU A 56 -24.57 -54.63 -19.08
N LYS A 57 -25.49 -55.13 -18.26
CA LYS A 57 -26.21 -54.40 -17.21
C LYS A 57 -25.39 -54.25 -15.92
N THR A 58 -25.74 -53.19 -15.17
CA THR A 58 -25.74 -53.09 -13.70
C THR A 58 -24.45 -53.36 -12.92
N LEU A 59 -24.02 -52.34 -12.16
CA LEU A 59 -23.87 -52.48 -10.71
C LEU A 59 -24.09 -51.14 -9.99
N ARG A 60 -24.86 -51.17 -8.89
CA ARG A 60 -24.91 -50.07 -7.91
C ARG A 60 -23.53 -49.96 -7.25
N GLY A 61 -22.97 -48.76 -7.14
CA GLY A 61 -21.64 -48.55 -6.54
C GLY A 61 -21.50 -47.20 -5.86
N ALA A 62 -21.74 -47.18 -4.54
CA ALA A 62 -21.37 -46.16 -3.54
C ALA A 62 -20.91 -44.76 -4.01
N ARG A 63 -21.67 -43.73 -3.60
CA ARG A 63 -21.09 -42.39 -3.33
C ARG A 63 -20.05 -42.55 -2.21
N LYS A 64 -18.76 -42.64 -2.57
CA LYS A 64 -17.68 -42.38 -1.60
C LYS A 64 -17.63 -40.88 -1.34
N THR A 65 -18.20 -40.46 -0.21
CA THR A 65 -17.98 -39.12 0.32
C THR A 65 -16.50 -38.97 0.65
N LEU A 66 -15.73 -38.40 -0.28
CA LEU A 66 -14.37 -37.94 -0.01
C LEU A 66 -14.46 -36.77 0.97
N LYS A 67 -14.41 -37.09 2.27
CA LYS A 67 -13.99 -36.13 3.29
C LYS A 67 -12.53 -35.80 3.00
N ILE A 68 -12.31 -34.77 2.18
CA ILE A 68 -11.03 -34.09 2.09
C ILE A 68 -10.87 -33.30 3.39
N THR A 69 -10.54 -34.00 4.47
CA THR A 69 -9.99 -33.38 5.67
C THR A 69 -8.57 -32.97 5.32
N HIS A 70 -8.44 -31.82 4.66
CA HIS A 70 -7.18 -31.10 4.54
C HIS A 70 -6.84 -30.56 5.93
N PHE A 71 -6.44 -31.45 6.84
CA PHE A 71 -5.62 -31.07 7.98
C PHE A 71 -4.28 -30.62 7.40
N CYS A 72 -4.25 -29.37 6.96
CA CYS A 72 -3.00 -28.65 6.84
C CYS A 72 -2.46 -28.58 8.27
N SER A 73 -1.54 -29.50 8.59
CA SER A 73 -0.73 -29.37 9.79
C SER A 73 -0.04 -28.03 9.67
N ILE A 74 -0.46 -27.05 10.47
CA ILE A 74 0.28 -25.82 10.66
C ILE A 74 1.50 -26.20 11.50
N SER A 75 2.47 -26.83 10.82
CA SER A 75 3.83 -26.91 11.32
C SER A 75 4.30 -25.48 11.52
N ASN A 76 4.73 -25.13 12.73
CA ASN A 76 5.50 -23.92 12.96
C ASN A 76 6.64 -23.87 11.94
N MET A 77 6.49 -23.06 10.90
CA MET A 77 7.64 -22.68 10.10
C MET A 77 8.53 -21.80 10.98
N PRO A 78 9.86 -21.94 10.90
CA PRO A 78 10.75 -21.04 11.61
C PRO A 78 10.44 -19.60 11.18
N SER A 79 10.41 -18.67 12.14
CA SER A 79 10.06 -17.28 11.87
C SER A 79 11.04 -16.65 10.88
N SER A 80 10.53 -16.33 9.69
CA SER A 80 11.15 -15.57 8.58
C SER A 80 11.44 -14.10 8.90
N LEU A 81 11.13 -13.64 10.12
CA LEU A 81 11.28 -12.26 10.53
C LEU A 81 12.73 -11.95 10.92
N LYS A 82 13.39 -11.09 10.14
CA LYS A 82 14.70 -10.52 10.44
C LYS A 82 14.55 -9.13 11.04
N ILE A 83 15.40 -8.80 12.01
CA ILE A 83 15.47 -7.49 12.66
C ILE A 83 16.87 -6.93 12.44
N GLU A 84 16.95 -5.69 11.97
CA GLU A 84 18.20 -4.99 11.70
C GLU A 84 18.21 -3.63 12.39
N LEU A 85 19.26 -3.36 13.17
CA LEU A 85 19.46 -2.06 13.81
C LEU A 85 20.02 -1.07 12.80
N VAL A 86 19.40 0.10 12.71
CA VAL A 86 19.89 1.25 11.97
C VAL A 86 20.22 2.34 12.99
N ALA A 87 21.51 2.62 13.14
CA ALA A 87 21.94 3.80 13.88
C ALA A 87 21.42 5.05 13.16
N CYS A 88 20.71 5.90 13.89
CA CYS A 88 20.18 7.15 13.38
C CYS A 88 20.99 8.31 13.99
N SER A 89 20.33 9.13 14.82
CA SER A 89 21.00 10.15 15.60
C SER A 89 21.95 9.53 16.64
N LYS A 90 22.84 10.36 17.21
CA LYS A 90 24.00 9.96 18.04
C LYS A 90 23.73 8.87 19.08
N GLU A 91 22.53 8.82 19.65
CA GLU A 91 22.15 7.95 20.78
C GLU A 91 20.93 7.07 20.48
N ASN A 92 20.36 7.12 19.26
CA ASN A 92 19.11 6.45 18.89
C ASN A 92 19.28 5.39 17.79
N TYR A 93 18.45 4.34 17.89
CA TYR A 93 18.37 3.24 16.92
C TYR A 93 16.93 3.07 16.42
N ALA A 94 16.79 3.01 15.10
CA ALA A 94 15.60 2.47 14.46
C ALA A 94 15.76 0.96 14.23
N TYR A 95 14.67 0.20 14.24
CA TYR A 95 14.68 -1.24 13.98
C TYR A 95 13.93 -1.54 12.69
N ILE A 96 14.64 -1.97 11.64
CA ILE A 96 14.01 -2.48 10.42
C ILE A 96 13.57 -3.92 10.67
N LEU A 97 12.30 -4.18 10.40
CA LEU A 97 11.67 -5.51 10.43
C LEU A 97 11.50 -5.97 8.99
N HIS A 98 12.03 -7.13 8.61
CA HIS A 98 11.83 -7.71 7.28
C HIS A 98 11.34 -9.15 7.40
N ASP A 99 10.12 -9.39 6.92
CA ASP A 99 9.59 -10.75 6.79
C ASP A 99 9.99 -11.33 5.43
N GLU A 100 10.82 -12.37 5.43
CA GLU A 100 11.36 -12.95 4.19
C GLU A 100 10.34 -13.71 3.33
N ASP A 101 9.25 -14.20 3.94
CA ASP A 101 8.23 -14.99 3.24
C ASP A 101 7.30 -14.10 2.38
N THR A 102 6.96 -12.91 2.87
CA THR A 102 6.09 -11.95 2.18
C THR A 102 6.85 -10.78 1.54
N GLY A 103 8.10 -10.53 1.95
CA GLY A 103 8.85 -9.32 1.61
C GLY A 103 8.32 -8.06 2.31
N THR A 104 7.46 -8.20 3.33
CA THR A 104 6.92 -7.05 4.08
C THR A 104 8.01 -6.41 4.92
N VAL A 105 8.12 -5.08 4.86
CA VAL A 105 9.11 -4.31 5.61
C VAL A 105 8.44 -3.32 6.56
N GLY A 106 8.82 -3.36 7.83
CA GLY A 106 8.50 -2.35 8.84
C GLY A 106 9.74 -1.59 9.28
N VAL A 107 9.55 -0.41 9.86
CA VAL A 107 10.57 0.26 10.67
C VAL A 107 9.95 0.72 11.99
N VAL A 108 10.64 0.48 13.11
CA VAL A 108 10.29 1.01 14.42
C VAL A 108 11.13 2.24 14.71
N ASP A 109 10.50 3.30 15.21
CA ASP A 109 11.09 4.55 15.69
C ASP A 109 12.16 5.20 14.76
N PRO A 110 11.82 5.55 13.51
CA PRO A 110 12.73 6.25 12.63
C PRO A 110 12.94 7.70 13.08
N SER A 111 13.98 7.96 13.89
CA SER A 111 14.40 9.30 14.31
C SER A 111 14.58 10.26 13.12
N GLU A 112 15.12 9.74 12.02
CA GLU A 112 15.38 10.46 10.79
C GLU A 112 15.27 9.50 9.60
N ALA A 113 14.86 10.02 8.43
CA ALA A 113 14.56 9.19 7.28
C ALA A 113 15.81 8.68 6.55
N ALA A 114 16.89 9.47 6.49
CA ALA A 114 18.04 9.19 5.61
C ALA A 114 18.77 7.86 5.92
N PRO A 115 19.09 7.50 7.19
CA PRO A 115 19.74 6.22 7.51
C PRO A 115 18.86 5.00 7.16
N VAL A 116 17.55 5.13 7.39
CA VAL A 116 16.55 4.10 7.05
C VAL A 116 16.44 3.95 5.52
N ILE A 117 16.36 5.06 4.79
CA ILE A 117 16.35 5.07 3.32
C ILE A 117 17.61 4.41 2.75
N GLU A 118 18.79 4.69 3.31
CA GLU A 118 20.03 4.06 2.87
C GLU A 118 20.00 2.54 3.11
N ALA A 119 19.64 2.11 4.32
CA ALA A 119 19.55 0.70 4.68
C ALA A 119 18.58 -0.08 3.77
N LEU A 120 17.38 0.46 3.51
CA LEU A 120 16.40 -0.10 2.58
C LEU A 120 16.93 -0.15 1.13
N SER A 121 17.56 0.94 0.68
CA SER A 121 18.06 1.06 -0.70
C SER A 121 19.18 0.06 -1.00
N ARG A 122 20.10 -0.17 -0.05
CA ARG A 122 21.18 -1.18 -0.19
C ARG A 122 20.65 -2.61 -0.39
N LYS A 123 19.40 -2.89 0.00
CA LYS A 123 18.75 -4.21 -0.11
C LYS A 123 17.60 -4.25 -1.13
N ASN A 124 17.35 -3.13 -1.82
CA ASN A 124 16.21 -2.95 -2.72
C ASN A 124 14.86 -3.29 -2.05
N TRP A 125 14.70 -2.88 -0.79
CA TRP A 125 13.52 -3.09 0.04
C TRP A 125 12.55 -1.90 -0.04
N ASN A 126 11.24 -2.19 0.00
CA ASN A 126 10.19 -1.17 -0.02
C ASN A 126 9.45 -1.12 1.33
N LEU A 127 9.49 0.03 2.00
CA LEU A 127 8.87 0.17 3.32
C LEU A 127 7.34 0.06 3.25
N THR A 128 6.77 -0.79 4.09
CA THR A 128 5.32 -1.02 4.17
C THR A 128 4.72 -0.33 5.41
N TYR A 129 5.39 -0.44 6.56
CA TYR A 129 4.91 0.07 7.84
C TYR A 129 5.96 0.91 8.57
N ILE A 130 5.50 1.93 9.29
CA ILE A 130 6.26 2.69 10.27
C ILE A 130 5.54 2.51 11.61
N LEU A 131 6.24 2.06 12.65
CA LEU A 131 5.72 1.86 13.98
C LEU A 131 6.40 2.86 14.91
N ASN A 132 5.64 3.65 15.66
CA ASN A 132 6.18 4.56 16.66
C ASN A 132 5.76 4.13 18.06
N THR A 133 6.72 4.04 18.98
CA THR A 133 6.48 3.75 20.40
C THR A 133 5.82 4.93 21.11
N HIS A 134 6.22 6.16 20.78
CA HIS A 134 5.65 7.40 21.30
C HIS A 134 5.95 8.58 20.36
N HIS A 135 5.44 9.76 20.71
CA HIS A 135 5.45 10.97 19.89
C HIS A 135 6.69 11.89 19.98
N HIS A 136 7.78 11.52 20.66
CA HIS A 136 8.94 12.41 20.71
C HIS A 136 9.65 12.48 19.35
N ASP A 137 10.08 13.69 18.96
CA ASP A 137 10.62 13.98 17.62
C ASP A 137 11.77 13.05 17.22
N ASP A 138 12.58 12.59 18.19
CA ASP A 138 13.70 11.69 17.98
C ASP A 138 13.30 10.20 17.82
N HIS A 139 12.00 9.90 17.82
CA HIS A 139 11.38 8.63 17.45
C HIS A 139 10.42 8.75 16.23
N ILE A 140 9.92 9.96 15.92
CA ILE A 140 8.96 10.22 14.82
C ILE A 140 9.51 11.05 13.65
N GLY A 141 10.70 11.64 13.76
CA GLY A 141 11.20 12.66 12.84
C GLY A 141 11.33 12.20 11.38
N GLY A 142 11.59 10.91 11.14
CA GLY A 142 11.61 10.31 9.81
C GLY A 142 10.23 10.02 9.21
N ASN A 143 9.14 10.04 10.00
CA ASN A 143 7.82 9.55 9.60
C ASN A 143 7.30 10.18 8.29
N ALA A 144 7.33 11.52 8.20
CA ALA A 144 6.70 12.24 7.11
C ALA A 144 7.40 11.97 5.76
N GLU A 145 8.74 11.97 5.74
CA GLU A 145 9.51 11.68 4.53
C GLU A 145 9.40 10.20 4.13
N LEU A 146 9.53 9.28 5.08
CA LEU A 146 9.41 7.84 4.81
C LEU A 146 8.02 7.49 4.26
N LYS A 147 6.96 8.05 4.86
CA LYS A 147 5.58 7.90 4.36
C LYS A 147 5.41 8.48 2.96
N ALA A 148 5.91 9.69 2.71
CA ALA A 148 5.82 10.33 1.40
C ALA A 148 6.59 9.56 0.30
N ARG A 149 7.75 8.98 0.65
CA ARG A 149 8.63 8.27 -0.27
C ARG A 149 8.15 6.86 -0.64
N TYR A 150 7.65 6.11 0.34
CA TYR A 150 7.30 4.69 0.17
C TYR A 150 5.79 4.40 0.16
N GLY A 151 4.94 5.38 0.52
CA GLY A 151 3.51 5.15 0.73
C GLY A 151 3.19 4.35 2.00
N ALA A 152 4.16 4.20 2.90
CA ALA A 152 4.07 3.39 4.11
C ALA A 152 2.95 3.84 5.06
N LYS A 153 2.41 2.90 5.83
CA LYS A 153 1.40 3.17 6.85
C LYS A 153 2.03 3.41 8.21
N VAL A 154 1.73 4.54 8.83
CA VAL A 154 2.21 4.93 10.16
C VAL A 154 1.26 4.38 11.22
N ILE A 155 1.83 3.74 12.24
CA ILE A 155 1.15 3.02 13.31
C ILE A 155 1.65 3.56 14.65
N GLY A 156 0.74 3.82 15.58
CA GLY A 156 1.08 4.25 16.94
C GLY A 156 -0.11 4.22 17.88
N SER A 157 0.11 4.67 19.11
CA SER A 157 -0.93 4.72 20.13
C SER A 157 -2.09 5.65 19.75
N ALA A 158 -3.31 5.22 20.03
CA ALA A 158 -4.52 6.02 19.90
C ALA A 158 -4.53 7.25 20.82
N VAL A 159 -3.76 7.22 21.91
CA VAL A 159 -3.54 8.36 22.82
C VAL A 159 -2.71 9.45 22.14
N ASP A 160 -1.77 9.05 21.28
CA ASP A 160 -0.84 9.93 20.57
C ASP A 160 -1.29 10.30 19.15
N LYS A 161 -2.56 10.04 18.80
CA LYS A 161 -3.16 10.33 17.49
C LYS A 161 -2.81 11.72 16.94
N ASP A 162 -3.00 12.74 17.77
CA ASP A 162 -2.81 14.15 17.37
C ASP A 162 -1.36 14.62 17.62
N ARG A 163 -0.48 13.74 18.13
CA ARG A 163 0.95 13.99 18.41
C ARG A 163 1.89 13.28 17.44
N ILE A 164 1.48 12.16 16.82
CA ILE A 164 2.27 11.43 15.80
C ILE A 164 1.83 11.88 14.39
N PRO A 165 2.64 12.67 13.66
CA PRO A 165 2.26 13.21 12.36
C PRO A 165 2.02 12.12 11.33
N GLY A 166 0.85 12.18 10.67
CA GLY A 166 0.51 11.29 9.58
C GLY A 166 0.15 9.86 9.97
N ILE A 167 -0.15 9.59 11.25
CA ILE A 167 -0.65 8.28 11.71
C ILE A 167 -1.87 7.79 10.90
N ASP A 168 -1.83 6.52 10.45
CA ASP A 168 -2.92 5.86 9.70
C ASP A 168 -3.66 4.83 10.57
N ILE A 169 -2.93 4.12 11.43
CA ILE A 169 -3.43 3.01 12.24
C ILE A 169 -3.24 3.37 13.71
N LEU A 170 -4.34 3.40 14.45
CA LEU A 170 -4.40 3.74 15.86
C LEU A 170 -4.65 2.46 16.66
N LEU A 171 -3.75 2.14 17.59
CA LEU A 171 -3.84 0.96 18.45
C LEU A 171 -3.95 1.35 19.93
N LYS A 172 -4.41 0.43 20.77
CA LYS A 172 -4.61 0.60 22.22
C LYS A 172 -4.07 -0.61 22.99
N GLU A 173 -3.92 -0.48 24.31
CA GLU A 173 -3.71 -1.59 25.24
C GLU A 173 -4.48 -2.86 24.83
N SER A 174 -3.78 -3.99 24.84
CA SER A 174 -4.29 -5.33 24.51
C SER A 174 -4.79 -5.52 23.06
N ASP A 175 -4.68 -4.52 22.17
CA ASP A 175 -4.91 -4.74 20.74
C ASP A 175 -3.91 -5.74 20.16
N LYS A 176 -4.39 -6.45 19.14
CA LYS A 176 -3.60 -7.38 18.33
C LYS A 176 -3.54 -6.88 16.91
N TRP A 177 -2.34 -6.62 16.42
CA TRP A 177 -2.06 -6.24 15.05
C TRP A 177 -1.25 -7.33 14.35
N MET A 178 -1.35 -7.40 13.02
CA MET A 178 -0.69 -8.45 12.23
C MET A 178 0.38 -7.85 11.32
N PHE A 179 1.65 -8.10 11.64
CA PHE A 179 2.78 -7.82 10.74
C PHE A 179 3.06 -9.07 9.91
N ALA A 180 2.71 -9.10 8.63
CA ALA A 180 3.03 -10.22 7.71
C ALA A 180 2.60 -11.64 8.17
N GLY A 181 1.63 -11.76 9.08
CA GLY A 181 1.22 -13.04 9.68
C GLY A 181 1.75 -13.28 11.10
N HIS A 182 2.68 -12.45 11.58
CA HIS A 182 3.13 -12.40 12.98
C HIS A 182 2.19 -11.55 13.83
N GLU A 183 1.74 -12.07 14.98
CA GLU A 183 0.91 -11.35 15.95
C GLU A 183 1.76 -10.36 16.77
N VAL A 184 1.54 -9.07 16.54
CA VAL A 184 2.07 -7.98 17.37
C VAL A 184 1.03 -7.65 18.44
N ARG A 185 1.46 -7.71 19.71
CA ARG A 185 0.62 -7.34 20.87
C ARG A 185 0.98 -5.95 21.33
N VAL A 186 -0.03 -5.12 21.52
CA VAL A 186 0.13 -3.77 22.06
C VAL A 186 0.01 -3.84 23.57
N ILE A 187 0.96 -3.21 24.24
CA ILE A 187 1.07 -3.14 25.69
C ILE A 187 1.34 -1.67 25.99
N ASP A 188 0.39 -1.00 26.63
CA ASP A 188 0.59 0.37 27.10
C ASP A 188 1.60 0.33 28.27
N THR A 189 2.65 1.14 28.19
CA THR A 189 3.73 1.26 29.18
C THR A 189 3.91 2.71 29.64
N PRO A 190 2.85 3.33 30.21
CA PRO A 190 2.86 4.75 30.54
C PRO A 190 3.90 5.07 31.62
N GLY A 191 4.63 6.17 31.40
CA GLY A 191 5.70 6.61 32.30
C GLY A 191 6.48 7.77 31.70
N HIS A 192 7.38 7.47 30.76
CA HIS A 192 8.13 8.48 30.01
C HIS A 192 7.19 9.40 29.22
N THR A 193 6.16 8.84 28.60
CA THR A 193 4.98 9.58 28.14
C THR A 193 3.68 8.85 28.55
N GLN A 194 2.53 9.46 28.26
CA GLN A 194 1.20 8.86 28.47
C GLN A 194 0.71 7.99 27.32
N GLY A 195 1.38 8.01 26.16
CA GLY A 195 0.99 7.27 24.95
C GLY A 195 1.96 6.15 24.58
N LEU A 196 2.85 5.80 25.50
CA LEU A 196 3.81 4.69 25.46
C LEU A 196 3.19 3.45 26.13
#